data_AF-S3DYQ1-F1
#
_entry.id   AF-S3DYQ1-F1
#
_cell.length_a   1.000
_cell.length_b   1.000
_cell.length_c   1.000
_cell.angle_alpha   90.00
_cell.angle_beta   90.00
_cell.angle_gamma   90.00
#
_symmetry.space_group_name_H-M   'P 1'
#
loop_
_entity.id
_entity.type
_entity.pdbx_description
1 polymer ?
#
loop_
_entity_poly.entity_id
_entity_poly.type
_entity_poly.pdbx_seq_one_letter_code
_entity_poly.pdbx_strand_id
1 'polypeptide(L)'
;MHKIYTSRLIDCTTSLFSHALQSVIVVDTRPPGLRPNYTDASKVEKFELAPEIYETKTDSVLAWKKAKKLGRFDPDAPAVLAARIANHATTLHERGIQVGMRCRVGGEDEKRGEVMYCGEVEEIAAKDESGRGVWCGIKLDEPVGKNDGSLGGKRYWGNAGDGKFGVFVRPERVEVGDYPVLDDLMDEDLDEI
;
A
#
# COMPACT_ATOMS: atom_id res chain seq x y z
N MET A 1 -45.71 -29.93 39.49
CA MET A 1 -44.31 -30.26 39.82
C MET A 1 -43.58 -28.96 40.14
N HIS A 2 -43.24 -28.75 41.41
CA HIS A 2 -42.58 -27.55 41.92
C HIS A 2 -41.07 -27.67 41.74
N LYS A 3 -40.40 -26.66 41.17
CA LYS A 3 -38.95 -26.48 41.30
C LYS A 3 -38.69 -25.10 41.90
N ILE A 4 -38.28 -25.13 43.16
CA ILE A 4 -37.84 -24.00 43.97
C ILE A 4 -36.44 -23.63 43.48
N TYR A 5 -36.24 -22.41 42.97
CA TYR A 5 -34.90 -21.85 42.74
C TYR A 5 -34.50 -21.06 43.97
N THR A 6 -33.52 -21.58 44.69
CA THR A 6 -32.94 -20.96 45.88
C THR A 6 -32.05 -19.79 45.46
N SER A 7 -32.45 -18.58 45.83
CA SER A 7 -31.61 -17.38 45.79
C SER A 7 -30.46 -17.57 46.81
N ARG A 8 -29.24 -17.77 46.33
CA ARG A 8 -28.05 -17.64 47.19
C ARG A 8 -27.67 -16.17 47.29
N LEU A 9 -27.81 -15.67 48.51
CA LEU A 9 -27.35 -14.39 48.99
C LEU A 9 -25.88 -14.16 48.60
N ILE A 10 -25.60 -12.97 48.08
CA ILE A 10 -24.24 -12.47 47.86
C ILE A 10 -23.77 -11.97 49.22
N ASP A 11 -22.97 -12.76 49.92
CA ASP A 11 -22.34 -12.32 51.17
C ASP A 11 -21.21 -11.34 50.83
N CYS A 12 -21.50 -10.04 50.98
CA CYS A 12 -20.55 -8.96 50.82
C CYS A 12 -20.22 -8.40 52.21
N THR A 13 -19.07 -8.75 52.76
CA THR A 13 -18.59 -8.20 54.04
C THR A 13 -17.77 -6.94 53.78
N THR A 14 -18.41 -5.78 53.89
CA THR A 14 -17.74 -4.48 53.90
C THR A 14 -17.08 -4.22 55.25
N SER A 15 -15.75 -4.28 55.29
CA SER A 15 -14.95 -3.70 56.38
C SER A 15 -14.66 -2.24 56.07
N LEU A 16 -15.15 -1.33 56.91
CA LEU A 16 -14.98 0.12 56.79
C LEU A 16 -13.71 0.55 57.53
N PHE A 17 -12.63 0.88 56.81
CA PHE A 17 -11.56 1.74 57.34
C PHE A 17 -10.87 2.56 56.25
N SER A 18 -10.73 3.87 56.57
CA SER A 18 -9.83 4.94 56.11
C SER A 18 -9.51 5.16 54.62
N HIS A 19 -9.33 6.46 54.30
CA HIS A 19 -9.17 7.00 52.95
C HIS A 19 -7.84 6.58 52.28
N ALA A 20 -7.95 5.71 51.30
CA ALA A 20 -7.05 5.54 50.16
C ALA A 20 -7.94 5.08 48.99
N LEU A 21 -7.62 5.43 47.74
CA LEU A 21 -8.43 5.06 46.57
C LEU A 21 -8.82 3.58 46.65
N GLN A 22 -10.10 3.31 46.93
CA GLN A 22 -10.58 1.95 47.11
C GLN A 22 -10.72 1.31 45.73
N SER A 23 -9.74 0.51 45.34
CA SER A 23 -9.85 -0.33 44.14
C SER A 23 -10.69 -1.55 44.49
N VAL A 24 -11.84 -1.71 43.83
CA VAL A 24 -12.62 -2.94 43.89
C VAL A 24 -11.99 -3.93 42.90
N ILE A 25 -11.39 -5.01 43.41
CA ILE A 25 -10.87 -6.11 42.60
C ILE A 25 -11.98 -7.14 42.46
N VAL A 26 -12.56 -7.24 41.27
CA VAL A 26 -13.57 -8.27 40.95
C VAL A 26 -12.84 -9.48 40.37
N VAL A 27 -12.80 -10.59 41.12
CA VAL A 27 -12.24 -11.86 40.67
C VAL A 27 -13.36 -12.73 40.10
N ASP A 28 -13.28 -13.07 38.82
CA ASP A 28 -14.20 -14.01 38.19
C ASP A 28 -13.94 -15.44 38.67
N THR A 29 -14.86 -15.97 39.49
CA THR A 29 -14.77 -17.32 40.07
C THR A 29 -15.28 -18.43 39.15
N ARG A 30 -15.71 -18.12 37.92
CA ARG A 30 -16.13 -19.15 36.95
C ARG A 30 -14.95 -20.05 36.56
N PRO A 31 -15.19 -21.36 36.31
CA PRO A 31 -14.19 -22.25 35.72
C PRO A 31 -13.62 -21.66 34.42
N PRO A 32 -12.33 -21.86 34.09
CA PRO A 32 -11.69 -21.21 32.94
C PRO A 32 -12.47 -21.34 31.62
N GLY A 33 -13.13 -22.49 31.36
CA GLY A 33 -13.94 -22.73 30.17
C GLY A 33 -15.32 -22.07 30.15
N LEU A 34 -15.78 -21.50 31.26
CA LEU A 34 -17.07 -20.80 31.40
C LEU A 34 -16.89 -19.27 31.53
N ARG A 35 -15.66 -18.77 31.47
CA ARG A 35 -15.36 -17.34 31.47
C ARG A 35 -15.66 -16.77 30.07
N PRO A 36 -16.57 -15.80 29.93
CA PRO A 36 -16.82 -15.12 28.68
C PRO A 36 -15.55 -14.44 28.22
N ASN A 37 -15.26 -14.61 26.93
CA ASN A 37 -14.16 -13.91 26.30
C ASN A 37 -14.63 -12.50 25.91
N TYR A 38 -14.21 -11.49 26.67
CA TYR A 38 -14.52 -10.08 26.42
C TYR A 38 -13.50 -9.39 25.50
N THR A 39 -12.40 -10.05 25.13
CA THR A 39 -11.39 -9.51 24.20
C THR A 39 -11.67 -9.90 22.75
N ASP A 40 -12.53 -10.90 22.52
CA ASP A 40 -12.96 -11.34 21.21
C ASP A 40 -14.13 -10.49 20.67
N ALA A 41 -13.78 -9.44 19.92
CA ALA A 41 -14.75 -8.55 19.27
C ALA A 41 -15.40 -9.16 18.02
N SER A 42 -15.03 -10.38 17.59
CA SER A 42 -15.59 -11.00 16.37
C SER A 42 -17.07 -11.39 16.51
N LYS A 43 -17.52 -11.65 17.74
CA LYS A 43 -18.90 -12.07 18.07
C LYS A 43 -19.86 -10.91 18.29
N VAL A 44 -19.37 -9.68 18.23
CA VAL A 44 -20.20 -8.47 18.34
C VAL A 44 -20.75 -8.15 16.96
N GLU A 45 -22.07 -8.09 16.85
CA GLU A 45 -22.72 -7.62 15.63
C GLU A 45 -22.27 -6.18 15.34
N LYS A 46 -21.53 -6.02 14.24
CA LYS A 46 -21.11 -4.70 13.78
C LYS A 46 -22.29 -4.05 13.09
N PHE A 47 -22.66 -2.89 13.59
CA PHE A 47 -23.67 -2.07 12.93
C PHE A 47 -23.09 -1.49 11.63
N GLU A 48 -23.68 -1.84 10.50
CA GLU A 48 -23.35 -1.29 9.18
C GLU A 48 -24.45 -0.33 8.74
N LEU A 49 -24.07 0.91 8.43
CA LEU A 49 -25.00 1.88 7.88
C LEU A 49 -25.16 1.62 6.38
N ALA A 50 -26.40 1.58 5.90
CA ALA A 50 -26.67 1.62 4.47
C ALA A 50 -26.01 2.89 3.86
N PRO A 51 -25.37 2.77 2.69
CA PRO A 51 -24.56 3.85 2.12
C PRO A 51 -25.39 5.12 1.84
N GLU A 52 -26.65 4.98 1.47
CA GLU A 52 -27.56 6.09 1.19
C GLU A 52 -27.80 6.94 2.46
N ILE A 53 -28.00 6.26 3.60
CA ILE A 53 -28.20 6.92 4.89
C ILE A 53 -26.90 7.60 5.32
N TYR A 54 -25.75 6.95 5.14
CA TYR A 54 -24.45 7.50 5.50
C TYR A 54 -24.13 8.80 4.75
N GLU A 55 -24.51 8.89 3.48
CA GLU A 55 -24.28 10.09 2.66
C GLU A 55 -25.10 11.30 3.08
N THR A 56 -26.30 11.08 3.62
CA THR A 56 -27.18 12.16 4.11
C THR A 56 -26.77 12.71 5.48
N LYS A 57 -25.98 11.95 6.26
CA LYS A 57 -25.59 12.34 7.61
C LYS A 57 -24.56 13.46 7.59
N THR A 58 -24.89 14.56 8.26
CA THR A 58 -24.03 15.75 8.39
C THR A 58 -22.89 15.59 9.41
N ASP A 59 -23.05 14.68 10.37
CA ASP A 59 -22.07 14.33 11.41
C ASP A 59 -21.16 13.15 11.02
N SER A 60 -21.19 12.75 9.74
CA SER A 60 -20.38 11.65 9.24
C SER A 60 -18.96 12.08 8.86
N VAL A 61 -18.02 11.12 8.92
CA VAL A 61 -16.65 11.31 8.40
C VAL A 61 -16.67 11.70 6.91
N LEU A 62 -17.65 11.22 6.14
CA LEU A 62 -17.83 11.59 4.74
C LEU A 62 -18.27 13.04 4.58
N ALA A 63 -19.22 13.53 5.38
CA ALA A 63 -19.60 14.95 5.37
C ALA A 63 -18.43 15.84 5.79
N TRP A 64 -17.64 15.43 6.79
CA TRP A 64 -16.41 16.12 7.16
C TRP A 64 -15.38 16.14 6.03
N LYS A 65 -15.14 15.00 5.35
CA LYS A 65 -14.24 14.91 4.18
C LYS A 65 -14.70 15.77 3.02
N LYS A 66 -16.00 15.81 2.73
CA LYS A 66 -16.61 16.70 1.74
C LYS A 66 -16.40 18.17 2.10
N ALA A 67 -16.71 18.55 3.35
CA ALA A 67 -16.55 19.92 3.83
C ALA A 67 -15.09 20.40 3.82
N LYS A 68 -14.15 19.49 4.11
CA LYS A 68 -12.71 19.75 4.07
C LYS A 68 -12.07 19.53 2.69
N LYS A 69 -12.87 19.18 1.67
CA LYS A 69 -12.39 18.93 0.30
C LYS A 69 -11.22 17.97 0.24
N LEU A 70 -11.26 16.89 1.03
CA LEU A 70 -10.14 15.97 1.18
C LEU A 70 -10.22 14.82 0.17
N GLY A 71 -9.10 14.51 -0.49
CA GLY A 71 -9.00 13.42 -1.46
C GLY A 71 -9.90 13.67 -2.67
N ARG A 72 -10.80 12.73 -2.99
CA ARG A 72 -11.71 12.80 -4.14
C ARG A 72 -12.69 13.98 -4.16
N PHE A 73 -12.80 14.72 -3.06
CA PHE A 73 -13.68 15.89 -2.94
C PHE A 73 -12.92 17.21 -3.13
N ASP A 74 -11.63 17.17 -3.42
CA ASP A 74 -10.84 18.33 -3.79
C ASP A 74 -11.23 18.80 -5.20
N PRO A 75 -11.76 20.03 -5.37
CA PRO A 75 -12.11 20.57 -6.68
C PRO A 75 -10.88 20.77 -7.57
N ASP A 76 -9.68 20.92 -6.99
CA ASP A 76 -8.44 21.14 -7.72
C ASP A 76 -7.76 19.81 -8.13
N ALA A 77 -8.30 18.66 -7.71
CA ALA A 77 -7.75 17.34 -8.03
C ALA A 77 -7.48 17.11 -9.54
N PRO A 78 -8.36 17.50 -10.49
CA PRO A 78 -8.07 17.34 -11.91
C PRO A 78 -6.89 18.18 -12.38
N ALA A 79 -6.74 19.40 -11.85
CA ALA A 79 -5.61 20.29 -12.18
C ALA A 79 -4.30 19.75 -11.59
N VAL A 80 -4.31 19.25 -10.35
CA VAL A 80 -3.16 18.60 -9.72
C VAL A 80 -2.75 17.35 -10.49
N LEU A 81 -3.71 16.53 -10.93
CA LEU A 81 -3.43 15.35 -11.75
C LEU A 81 -2.81 15.73 -13.10
N ALA A 82 -3.37 16.73 -13.79
CA ALA A 82 -2.82 17.23 -15.06
C ALA A 82 -1.39 17.77 -14.89
N ALA A 83 -1.13 18.53 -13.83
CA ALA A 83 0.21 19.03 -13.51
C ALA A 83 1.20 17.87 -13.25
N ARG A 84 0.79 16.84 -12.50
CA ARG A 84 1.62 15.63 -12.28
C ARG A 84 1.93 14.90 -13.58
N ILE A 85 0.93 14.72 -14.44
CA ILE A 85 1.11 14.09 -15.77
C ILE A 85 2.10 14.89 -16.62
N ALA A 86 1.95 16.21 -16.65
CA ALA A 86 2.87 17.10 -17.35
C ALA A 86 4.30 17.02 -16.80
N ASN A 87 4.45 16.99 -15.47
CA ASN A 87 5.76 16.87 -14.82
C ASN A 87 6.50 15.58 -15.22
N HIS A 88 5.80 14.46 -15.39
CA HIS A 88 6.43 13.23 -15.88
C HIS A 88 7.00 13.40 -17.29
N ALA A 89 6.26 14.05 -18.20
CA ALA A 89 6.73 14.31 -19.55
C ALA A 89 7.92 15.29 -19.57
N THR A 90 7.85 16.36 -18.77
CA THR A 90 8.96 17.31 -18.60
C THR A 90 10.20 16.62 -18.03
N THR A 91 10.05 15.80 -16.99
CA THR A 91 11.16 15.06 -16.37
C THR A 91 11.82 14.09 -17.35
N LEU A 92 11.03 13.40 -18.18
CA LEU A 92 11.55 12.52 -19.23
C LEU A 92 12.48 13.30 -20.18
N HIS A 93 12.03 14.48 -20.62
CA HIS A 93 12.79 15.32 -21.54
C HIS A 93 14.04 15.95 -20.90
N GLU A 94 13.90 16.52 -19.70
CA GLU A 94 15.00 17.17 -18.97
C GLU A 94 16.12 16.20 -18.61
N ARG A 95 15.78 14.94 -18.29
CA ARG A 95 16.75 13.88 -18.03
C ARG A 95 17.28 13.21 -19.30
N GLY A 96 16.78 13.59 -20.47
CA GLY A 96 17.20 13.03 -21.75
C GLY A 96 16.90 11.53 -21.88
N ILE A 97 15.88 11.02 -21.21
CA ILE A 97 15.57 9.58 -21.21
C ILE A 97 15.00 9.20 -22.58
N GLN A 98 15.69 8.31 -23.28
CA GLN A 98 15.31 7.83 -24.60
C GLN A 98 15.42 6.30 -24.69
N VAL A 99 14.63 5.71 -25.58
CA VAL A 99 14.68 4.28 -25.87
C VAL A 99 16.07 3.91 -26.42
N GLY A 100 16.62 2.79 -25.95
CA GLY A 100 17.96 2.30 -26.28
C GLY A 100 19.07 2.81 -25.36
N MET A 101 18.78 3.73 -24.44
CA MET A 101 19.77 4.21 -23.48
C MET A 101 19.99 3.21 -22.35
N ARG A 102 21.24 3.08 -21.93
CA ARG A 102 21.61 2.42 -20.68
C ARG A 102 21.21 3.30 -19.51
N CYS A 103 20.67 2.66 -18.47
CA CYS A 103 20.17 3.35 -17.30
C CYS A 103 20.34 2.51 -16.03
N ARG A 104 20.32 3.19 -14.89
CA ARG A 104 20.04 2.59 -13.59
C ARG A 104 18.65 2.97 -13.10
N VAL A 105 18.05 2.08 -12.30
CA VAL A 105 16.68 2.19 -11.81
C VAL A 105 16.64 1.98 -10.30
N GLY A 106 16.25 3.02 -9.58
CA GLY A 106 16.20 2.99 -8.11
C GLY A 106 17.22 3.93 -7.48
N GLY A 107 17.07 4.15 -6.18
CA GLY A 107 18.02 4.96 -5.39
C GLY A 107 19.04 4.09 -4.68
N GLU A 108 18.57 3.13 -3.87
CA GLU A 108 19.42 2.26 -3.04
C GLU A 108 19.74 0.92 -3.73
N ASP A 109 18.82 0.39 -4.54
CA ASP A 109 19.10 -0.76 -5.41
C ASP A 109 19.60 -0.24 -6.76
N GLU A 110 20.88 -0.42 -7.09
CA GLU A 110 21.48 0.01 -8.36
C GLU A 110 21.15 -0.94 -9.53
N LYS A 111 19.87 -1.28 -9.73
CA LYS A 111 19.47 -2.17 -10.82
C LYS A 111 19.77 -1.51 -12.17
N ARG A 112 20.58 -2.16 -12.99
CA ARG A 112 20.96 -1.68 -14.33
C ARG A 112 20.11 -2.32 -15.41
N GLY A 113 20.00 -1.62 -16.53
CA GLY A 113 19.25 -2.09 -17.67
C GLY A 113 19.23 -1.11 -18.83
N GLU A 114 18.35 -1.39 -19.78
CA GLU A 114 18.14 -0.61 -20.99
C GLU A 114 16.69 -0.10 -21.07
N VAL A 115 16.53 1.16 -21.44
CA VAL A 115 15.22 1.76 -21.67
C VAL A 115 14.62 1.19 -22.94
N MET A 116 13.53 0.42 -22.81
CA MET A 116 12.84 -0.20 -23.94
C MET A 116 11.60 0.58 -24.38
N TYR A 117 11.03 1.41 -23.50
CA TYR A 117 9.79 2.14 -23.77
C TYR A 117 9.71 3.44 -22.98
N CYS A 118 9.20 4.51 -23.60
CA CYS A 118 8.87 5.78 -22.95
C CYS A 118 7.51 6.25 -23.45
N GLY A 119 6.51 6.30 -22.56
CA GLY A 119 5.16 6.72 -22.95
C GLY A 119 4.10 6.37 -21.92
N GLU A 120 2.85 6.66 -22.25
CA GLU A 120 1.72 6.25 -21.42
C GLU A 120 1.47 4.75 -21.52
N VAL A 121 1.11 4.12 -20.39
CA VAL A 121 0.84 2.69 -20.30
C VAL A 121 -0.61 2.51 -19.90
N GLU A 122 -1.45 2.18 -20.88
CA GLU A 122 -2.90 2.06 -20.73
C GLU A 122 -3.28 1.09 -19.60
N GLU A 123 -2.58 -0.03 -19.46
CA GLU A 123 -2.88 -1.05 -18.46
C GLU A 123 -2.59 -0.61 -17.02
N ILE A 124 -1.70 0.37 -16.86
CA ILE A 124 -1.41 0.97 -15.55
C ILE A 124 -2.39 2.14 -15.31
N ALA A 125 -2.62 2.97 -16.32
CA ALA A 125 -3.56 4.09 -16.26
C ALA A 125 -5.03 3.67 -16.05
N ALA A 126 -5.41 2.47 -16.52
CA ALA A 126 -6.75 1.93 -16.36
C ALA A 126 -7.06 1.46 -14.93
N LYS A 127 -6.03 1.15 -14.13
CA LYS A 127 -6.21 0.64 -12.75
C LYS A 127 -6.51 1.75 -11.76
N ASP A 128 -5.82 2.88 -11.89
CA ASP A 128 -5.91 4.00 -10.96
C ASP A 128 -5.47 5.31 -11.62
N GLU A 129 -6.00 6.43 -11.14
CA GLU A 129 -5.62 7.77 -11.63
C GLU A 129 -4.14 8.09 -11.42
N SER A 130 -3.53 7.53 -10.37
CA SER A 130 -2.08 7.64 -10.14
C SER A 130 -1.24 6.91 -11.19
N GLY A 131 -1.86 6.05 -12.00
CA GLY A 131 -1.25 5.33 -13.10
C GLY A 131 -1.10 6.14 -14.40
N ARG A 132 -1.75 7.31 -14.51
CA ARG A 132 -1.74 8.13 -15.73
C ARG A 132 -0.40 8.83 -15.98
N GLY A 133 -0.16 9.26 -17.21
CA GLY A 133 1.06 9.95 -17.62
C GLY A 133 2.21 9.02 -17.98
N VAL A 134 3.38 9.60 -18.21
CA VAL A 134 4.54 8.90 -18.80
C VAL A 134 5.14 7.86 -17.84
N TRP A 135 5.48 6.70 -18.40
CA TRP A 135 6.23 5.62 -17.80
C TRP A 135 7.44 5.26 -18.65
N CYS A 136 8.50 4.81 -17.99
CA CYS A 136 9.68 4.23 -18.61
C CYS A 136 9.64 2.71 -18.41
N GLY A 137 9.53 1.97 -19.50
CA GLY A 137 9.69 0.51 -19.52
C GLY A 137 11.16 0.17 -19.70
N ILE A 138 11.70 -0.61 -18.76
CA ILE A 138 13.13 -0.91 -18.68
C ILE A 138 13.31 -2.42 -18.64
N LYS A 139 14.20 -2.92 -19.49
CA LYS A 139 14.67 -4.29 -19.43
C LYS A 139 15.93 -4.31 -18.57
N LEU A 140 15.82 -4.89 -17.39
CA LEU A 140 16.92 -5.08 -16.46
C LEU A 140 17.88 -6.15 -16.99
N ASP A 141 19.14 -6.05 -16.58
CA ASP A 141 20.15 -7.06 -16.90
C ASP A 141 19.93 -8.35 -16.11
N GLU A 142 19.44 -8.22 -14.87
CA GLU A 142 19.13 -9.32 -13.97
C GLU A 142 17.63 -9.68 -13.98
N PRO A 143 17.27 -10.95 -13.69
CA PRO A 143 15.88 -11.42 -13.64
C PRO A 143 15.13 -11.00 -12.36
N VAL A 144 15.34 -9.76 -11.91
CA VAL A 144 14.74 -9.15 -10.70
C VAL A 144 13.59 -8.20 -11.03
N GLY A 145 13.10 -8.25 -12.27
CA GLY A 145 11.99 -7.46 -12.78
C GLY A 145 10.62 -7.95 -12.30
N LYS A 146 9.59 -7.19 -12.65
CA LYS A 146 8.18 -7.46 -12.30
C LYS A 146 7.40 -8.14 -13.43
N ASN A 147 7.84 -7.97 -14.68
CA ASN A 147 7.18 -8.46 -15.88
C ASN A 147 8.20 -8.98 -16.91
N ASP A 148 7.72 -9.56 -18.00
CA ASP A 148 8.49 -10.13 -19.11
C ASP A 148 8.54 -9.18 -20.34
N GLY A 149 8.27 -7.89 -20.14
CA GLY A 149 8.07 -6.91 -21.21
C GLY A 149 6.64 -6.81 -21.73
N SER A 150 5.69 -7.49 -21.09
CA SER A 150 4.26 -7.35 -21.35
C SER A 150 3.47 -6.93 -20.10
N LEU A 151 2.34 -6.22 -20.32
CA LEU A 151 1.36 -5.89 -19.29
C LEU A 151 -0.04 -6.11 -19.87
N GLY A 152 -0.91 -6.81 -19.13
CA GLY A 152 -2.32 -6.98 -19.50
C GLY A 152 -2.56 -7.56 -20.90
N GLY A 153 -1.61 -8.32 -21.46
CA GLY A 153 -1.67 -8.89 -22.81
C GLY A 153 -1.07 -8.01 -23.91
N LYS A 154 -0.74 -6.74 -23.64
CA LYS A 154 0.01 -5.87 -24.55
C LYS A 154 1.51 -6.04 -24.32
N ARG A 155 2.26 -6.25 -25.40
CA ARG A 155 3.71 -6.41 -25.36
C ARG A 155 4.40 -5.12 -25.77
N TYR A 156 5.33 -4.67 -24.94
CA TYR A 156 6.12 -3.47 -25.16
C TYR A 156 7.52 -3.82 -25.68
N TRP A 157 8.13 -4.92 -25.19
CA TRP A 157 9.41 -5.44 -25.68
C TRP A 157 9.54 -6.96 -25.45
N GLY A 158 10.65 -7.53 -25.93
CA GLY A 158 11.01 -8.92 -25.74
C GLY A 158 10.07 -9.92 -26.43
N ASN A 159 10.12 -11.17 -25.99
CA ASN A 159 9.30 -12.27 -26.48
C ASN A 159 8.46 -12.91 -25.37
N ALA A 160 7.40 -13.63 -25.78
CA ALA A 160 6.61 -14.40 -24.84
C ALA A 160 7.44 -15.53 -24.23
N GLY A 161 7.49 -15.60 -22.90
CA GLY A 161 8.28 -16.58 -22.17
C GLY A 161 9.66 -16.09 -21.74
N ASP A 162 10.01 -14.84 -22.04
CA ASP A 162 11.20 -14.20 -21.45
C ASP A 162 11.08 -14.21 -19.92
N GLY A 163 12.23 -14.26 -19.24
CA GLY A 163 12.28 -14.15 -17.79
C GLY A 163 11.74 -12.81 -17.29
N LYS A 164 11.60 -12.67 -15.98
CA LYS A 164 11.13 -11.43 -15.35
C LYS A 164 12.25 -10.39 -15.32
N PHE A 165 12.56 -9.81 -16.47
CA PHE A 165 13.55 -8.74 -16.62
C PHE A 165 12.92 -7.35 -16.71
N GLY A 166 11.62 -7.26 -16.93
CA GLY A 166 10.94 -6.01 -17.21
C GLY A 166 10.46 -5.25 -15.97
N VAL A 167 10.61 -3.93 -15.97
CA VAL A 167 10.02 -3.03 -14.98
C VAL A 167 9.47 -1.77 -15.63
N PHE A 168 8.34 -1.28 -15.14
CA PHE A 168 7.82 0.05 -15.48
C PHE A 168 8.00 0.96 -14.28
N VAL A 169 8.68 2.09 -14.49
CA VAL A 169 8.96 3.09 -13.45
C VAL A 169 8.64 4.49 -13.95
N ARG A 170 8.51 5.43 -13.01
CA ARG A 170 8.36 6.84 -13.35
C ARG A 170 9.71 7.45 -13.75
N PRO A 171 9.72 8.46 -14.65
CA PRO A 171 10.95 9.09 -15.13
C PRO A 171 11.87 9.60 -14.01
N GLU A 172 11.33 10.03 -12.85
CA GLU A 172 12.13 10.52 -11.73
C GLU A 172 13.05 9.44 -11.12
N ARG A 173 12.74 8.15 -11.35
CA ARG A 173 13.49 7.00 -10.85
C ARG A 173 14.49 6.42 -11.85
N VAL A 174 14.63 7.05 -13.01
CA VAL A 174 15.52 6.62 -14.08
C VAL A 174 16.66 7.61 -14.19
N GLU A 175 17.87 7.07 -14.25
CA GLU A 175 19.07 7.83 -14.55
C GLU A 175 19.77 7.17 -15.74
N VAL A 176 19.78 7.88 -16.87
CA VAL A 176 20.48 7.45 -18.08
C VAL A 176 21.94 7.87 -17.99
N GLY A 177 22.82 7.03 -18.51
CA GLY A 177 24.25 7.26 -18.43
C GLY A 177 25.05 6.05 -18.86
N ASP A 178 26.35 6.09 -18.59
CA ASP A 178 27.25 4.97 -18.85
C ASP A 178 27.14 3.93 -17.73
N TYR A 179 26.13 3.06 -17.86
CA TYR A 179 25.86 1.96 -16.94
C TYR A 179 26.06 0.63 -17.67
N PRO A 180 27.31 0.16 -17.83
CA PRO A 180 27.57 -1.14 -18.44
C PRO A 180 26.97 -2.26 -17.60
N VAL A 181 26.72 -3.40 -18.25
CA VAL A 181 26.31 -4.64 -17.57
C VAL A 181 27.41 -5.01 -16.59
N LEU A 182 27.03 -5.33 -15.35
CA LEU A 182 27.95 -5.87 -14.37
C LEU A 182 28.24 -7.33 -14.74
N ASP A 183 29.51 -7.67 -14.89
CA ASP A 183 29.95 -9.05 -15.07
C ASP A 183 30.41 -9.56 -13.71
N ASP A 184 29.55 -10.33 -13.04
CA ASP A 184 29.80 -10.88 -11.69
C ASP A 184 31.06 -11.76 -11.64
N LEU A 185 31.64 -12.12 -12.79
CA LEU A 185 32.84 -12.97 -12.90
C LEU A 185 34.17 -12.22 -12.83
N MET A 186 34.20 -10.88 -12.91
CA MET A 186 35.45 -10.10 -12.86
C MET A 186 35.75 -9.46 -11.51
N ASP A 187 34.78 -9.45 -10.58
CA ASP A 187 34.95 -8.81 -9.26
C ASP A 187 35.43 -9.79 -8.16
N GLU A 188 35.47 -11.11 -8.41
CA GLU A 188 36.01 -12.12 -7.46
C GLU A 188 37.54 -12.10 -7.34
N ASP A 189 38.27 -11.51 -8.29
CA ASP A 189 39.75 -11.51 -8.30
C ASP A 189 40.38 -10.32 -7.54
N LEU A 190 39.58 -9.41 -6.94
CA LEU A 190 40.09 -8.16 -6.34
C LEU A 190 40.21 -8.17 -4.80
N ASP A 191 39.79 -9.23 -4.12
CA ASP A 191 39.84 -9.35 -2.65
C ASP A 191 40.94 -10.31 -2.13
N GLU A 192 41.91 -10.71 -2.96
CA GLU A 192 43.07 -11.51 -2.53
C GLU A 192 44.40 -10.83 -2.87
N ILE A 193 44.76 -9.75 -2.15
CA ILE A 193 46.15 -9.23 -2.05
C ILE A 193 46.49 -8.90 -0.60
#